data_AF-A0A413S2C2-F1
#
_entry.id   AF-A0A413S2C2-F1
#
_cell.length_a   1.000
_cell.length_b   1.000
_cell.length_c   1.000
_cell.angle_alpha   90.00
_cell.angle_beta   90.00
_cell.angle_gamma   90.00
#
_symmetry.space_group_name_H-M   'P 1'
#
loop_
_entity.id
_entity.type
_entity.pdbx_description
1 polymer ?
#
loop_
_entity_poly.entity_id
_entity_poly.type
_entity_poly.pdbx_seq_one_letter_code
_entity_poly.pdbx_strand_id
1 'polypeptide(L)'
;MNTLQSTIKVYLNHCQFQKRLDSKTLKAYSIDLKQFSLFTNNSLEKSTSIDTLENYMSNLHSQFKPKTIKRKLACIKSFFHCLEFSNSRKQCCSSSKNCNIRLLL
;
A
#
# COMPACT_ATOMS: atom_id res chain seq x y z
N MET A 1 -12.55 -0.34 -14.63
CA MET A 1 -11.65 -1.18 -13.80
C MET A 1 -10.87 -0.30 -12.84
N ASN A 2 -10.96 -0.54 -11.52
CA ASN A 2 -10.12 0.17 -10.55
C ASN A 2 -8.70 -0.42 -10.59
N THR A 3 -7.71 0.36 -11.00
CA THR A 3 -6.30 -0.04 -11.01
C THR A 3 -5.64 0.26 -9.66
N LEU A 4 -4.53 -0.41 -9.34
CA LEU A 4 -3.79 -0.13 -8.11
C LEU A 4 -3.39 1.36 -8.01
N GLN A 5 -2.97 1.97 -9.12
CA GLN A 5 -2.66 3.39 -9.23
C GLN A 5 -3.85 4.30 -8.90
N SER A 6 -5.07 3.95 -9.36
CA SER A 6 -6.27 4.71 -9.01
C SER A 6 -6.53 4.68 -7.49
N THR A 7 -6.32 3.53 -6.87
CA THR A 7 -6.45 3.32 -5.43
C THR A 7 -5.37 4.06 -4.65
N ILE A 8 -4.13 4.09 -5.14
CA ILE A 8 -3.02 4.89 -4.58
C ILE A 8 -3.36 6.39 -4.60
N LYS A 9 -3.92 6.90 -5.71
CA LYS A 9 -4.31 8.31 -5.81
C LYS A 9 -5.37 8.69 -4.77
N VAL A 10 -6.39 7.83 -4.59
CA VAL A 10 -7.42 8.03 -3.55
C VAL A 10 -6.79 8.05 -2.16
N TYR A 11 -5.88 7.11 -1.88
CA TYR A 11 -5.17 7.05 -0.61
C TYR A 11 -4.31 8.30 -0.34
N LEU A 12 -3.55 8.78 -1.33
CA LEU A 12 -2.72 9.99 -1.19
C LEU A 12 -3.58 11.23 -0.94
N ASN A 13 -4.73 11.36 -1.61
CA ASN A 13 -5.70 12.42 -1.33
C ASN A 13 -6.23 12.32 0.10
N HIS A 14 -6.59 11.12 0.56
CA HIS A 14 -7.01 10.90 1.95
C HIS A 14 -5.90 11.31 2.93
N CYS A 15 -4.66 10.93 2.68
CA CYS A 15 -3.51 11.33 3.48
C CYS A 15 -3.30 12.85 3.52
N GLN A 16 -3.50 13.53 2.39
CA GLN A 16 -3.35 14.98 2.31
C GLN A 16 -4.46 15.73 3.05
N PHE A 17 -5.72 15.37 2.80
CA PHE A 17 -6.85 16.17 3.28
C PHE A 17 -7.36 15.73 4.65
N GLN A 18 -7.37 14.43 4.94
CA GLN A 18 -7.90 13.90 6.19
C GLN A 18 -6.81 13.75 7.26
N LYS A 19 -5.66 13.18 6.89
CA LYS A 19 -4.53 13.02 7.82
C LYS A 19 -3.60 14.22 7.88
N ARG A 20 -3.75 15.19 6.95
CA ARG A 20 -2.93 16.41 6.88
C ARG A 20 -1.43 16.14 6.92
N LEU A 21 -0.99 15.08 6.24
CA LEU A 21 0.43 14.74 6.17
C LEU A 21 1.21 15.85 5.45
N ASP A 22 2.44 16.10 5.90
CA ASP A 22 3.29 17.09 5.28
C ASP A 22 3.70 16.70 3.85
N SER A 23 4.08 17.71 3.07
CA SER A 23 4.41 17.52 1.65
C SER A 23 5.61 16.59 1.41
N LYS A 24 6.59 16.53 2.32
CA LYS A 24 7.74 15.62 2.21
C LYS A 24 7.30 14.19 2.45
N THR A 25 6.43 13.96 3.44
CA THR A 25 5.85 12.63 3.70
C THR A 25 4.97 12.17 2.54
N LEU A 26 4.10 13.04 2.01
CA LEU A 26 3.26 12.73 0.83
C LEU A 26 4.12 12.39 -0.39
N LYS A 27 5.20 13.14 -0.63
CA LYS A 27 6.15 12.85 -1.72
C LYS A 27 6.84 11.51 -1.53
N ALA A 28 7.30 11.21 -0.32
CA ALA A 28 7.94 9.93 0.00
C ALA A 28 6.98 8.76 -0.22
N TYR A 29 5.72 8.89 0.23
CA TYR A 29 4.68 7.87 0.06
C TYR A 29 4.33 7.67 -1.42
N SER A 30 4.20 8.76 -2.19
CA SER A 30 3.94 8.69 -3.63
C SER A 30 5.03 7.89 -4.37
N ILE A 31 6.30 8.13 -4.05
CA ILE A 31 7.44 7.41 -4.64
C ILE A 31 7.40 5.92 -4.26
N ASP A 32 7.20 5.61 -2.97
CA ASP A 32 7.18 4.23 -2.49
C ASP A 32 6.03 3.42 -3.11
N LEU A 33 4.82 3.99 -3.12
CA LEU A 33 3.64 3.34 -3.69
C LEU A 33 3.72 3.22 -5.21
N LYS A 34 4.32 4.19 -5.90
CA LYS A 34 4.58 4.08 -7.34
C LYS A 34 5.54 2.92 -7.63
N GLN A 35 6.64 2.80 -6.89
CA GLN A 35 7.59 1.69 -7.07
C GLN A 35 6.93 0.34 -6.80
N PHE A 36 6.13 0.23 -5.74
CA PHE A 36 5.37 -0.98 -5.46
C PHE A 36 4.38 -1.30 -6.59
N SER A 37 3.65 -0.30 -7.10
CA SER A 37 2.72 -0.54 -8.20
C SER A 37 3.38 -0.97 -9.50
N LEU A 38 4.61 -0.51 -9.77
CA LEU A 38 5.38 -0.96 -10.93
C LEU A 38 5.79 -2.42 -10.75
N PHE A 39 6.22 -2.80 -9.55
CA PHE A 39 6.57 -4.18 -9.21
C PHE A 39 5.39 -5.15 -9.40
N THR A 40 4.16 -4.71 -9.14
CA THR A 40 2.95 -5.54 -9.26
C THR A 40 2.25 -5.42 -10.62
N ASN A 41 2.87 -4.75 -11.61
CA ASN A 41 2.28 -4.42 -12.91
C ASN A 41 0.91 -3.73 -12.77
N ASN A 42 0.77 -2.86 -11.79
CA ASN A 42 -0.43 -2.08 -11.47
C ASN A 42 -1.68 -2.95 -11.16
N SER A 43 -1.48 -4.24 -10.85
CA SER A 43 -2.56 -5.16 -10.50
C SER A 43 -2.85 -5.13 -9.00
N LEU A 44 -4.12 -4.84 -8.66
CA LEU A 44 -4.57 -4.86 -7.27
C LEU A 44 -4.57 -6.28 -6.69
N GLU A 45 -4.99 -7.27 -7.49
CA GLU A 45 -4.97 -8.69 -7.11
C GLU A 45 -3.56 -9.16 -6.76
N LYS A 46 -2.58 -8.92 -7.66
CA LYS A 46 -1.18 -9.28 -7.42
C LYS A 46 -0.64 -8.57 -6.17
N SER A 47 -1.02 -7.30 -5.95
CA SER A 47 -0.52 -6.53 -4.81
C SER A 47 -0.89 -7.09 -3.44
N THR A 48 -1.93 -7.94 -3.37
CA THR A 48 -2.40 -8.58 -2.14
C THR A 48 -1.92 -10.02 -1.96
N SER A 49 -1.27 -10.61 -2.95
CA SER A 49 -0.71 -11.97 -2.86
C SER A 49 0.49 -11.98 -1.91
N ILE A 50 0.55 -13.01 -1.06
CA ILE A 50 1.66 -13.24 -0.12
C ILE A 50 2.98 -13.36 -0.87
N ASP A 51 3.03 -14.19 -1.92
CA ASP A 51 4.24 -14.37 -2.75
C ASP A 51 4.74 -13.05 -3.33
N THR A 52 3.82 -12.18 -3.75
CA THR A 52 4.20 -10.86 -4.30
C THR A 52 4.80 -9.97 -3.21
N LEU A 53 4.26 -10.00 -2.00
CA LEU A 53 4.79 -9.22 -0.87
C LEU A 53 6.17 -9.73 -0.42
N GLU A 54 6.36 -11.04 -0.34
CA GLU A 54 7.65 -11.67 0.01
C GLU A 54 8.72 -11.39 -1.05
N ASN A 55 8.36 -11.51 -2.33
CA ASN A 55 9.25 -11.16 -3.43
C ASN A 55 9.61 -9.67 -3.42
N TYR A 56 8.65 -8.80 -3.12
CA TYR A 56 8.92 -7.37 -2.99
C TYR A 56 9.86 -7.07 -1.82
N MET A 57 9.67 -7.71 -0.66
CA MET A 57 10.59 -7.57 0.49
C MET A 57 12.00 -8.01 0.14
N SER A 58 12.15 -9.18 -0.48
CA SER A 58 13.45 -9.70 -0.93
C SER A 58 14.13 -8.71 -1.88
N ASN A 59 13.37 -8.13 -2.82
CA ASN A 59 13.85 -7.09 -3.72
C ASN A 59 14.22 -5.77 -3.00
N LEU A 60 13.53 -5.42 -1.91
CA LEU A 60 13.92 -4.25 -1.10
C LEU A 60 15.23 -4.48 -0.34
N HIS A 61 15.44 -5.69 0.19
CA HIS A 61 16.64 -6.06 0.93
C HIS A 61 17.91 -6.04 0.07
N SER A 62 17.80 -6.34 -1.23
CA SER A 62 18.94 -6.28 -2.15
C SER A 62 19.29 -4.86 -2.61
N GLN A 63 18.34 -3.92 -2.57
CA GLN A 63 18.53 -2.59 -3.18
C GLN A 63 18.70 -1.45 -2.17
N PHE A 64 18.18 -1.57 -0.95
CA PHE A 64 18.04 -0.42 -0.05
C PHE A 64 18.62 -0.66 1.34
N LYS A 65 19.06 0.44 1.98
CA LYS A 65 19.48 0.42 3.38
C LYS A 65 18.28 0.19 4.32
N PRO A 66 18.47 -0.40 5.51
CA PRO A 66 17.39 -0.74 6.45
C PRO A 66 16.41 0.40 6.77
N LYS A 67 16.91 1.64 6.89
CA LYS A 67 16.06 2.83 7.12
C LYS A 67 15.03 3.05 5.99
N THR A 68 15.47 2.87 4.75
CA THR A 68 14.61 3.03 3.56
C THR A 68 13.62 1.87 3.45
N ILE A 69 14.04 0.64 3.76
CA ILE A 69 13.17 -0.54 3.78
C ILE A 69 12.05 -0.33 4.80
N LYS A 70 12.37 0.01 6.05
CA LYS A 70 11.37 0.27 7.10
C LYS A 70 10.35 1.33 6.69
N ARG A 71 10.80 2.44 6.08
CA ARG A 71 9.93 3.51 5.57
C ARG A 71 8.96 2.98 4.49
N LYS A 72 9.46 2.19 3.53
CA LYS A 72 8.66 1.59 2.46
C LYS A 72 7.61 0.63 2.99
N LEU A 73 8.00 -0.28 3.89
CA LEU A 73 7.07 -1.25 4.48
C LEU A 73 5.99 -0.54 5.32
N ALA A 74 6.36 0.46 6.12
CA ALA A 74 5.40 1.26 6.88
C ALA A 74 4.39 1.98 5.97
N CYS A 75 4.87 2.56 4.85
CA CYS A 75 4.01 3.19 3.85
C CYS A 75 3.00 2.18 3.27
N ILE A 76 3.47 1.03 2.78
CA ILE A 76 2.63 -0.01 2.16
C ILE A 76 1.63 -0.59 3.18
N LYS A 77 2.06 -0.86 4.41
CA LYS A 77 1.18 -1.30 5.50
C LYS A 77 0.05 -0.31 5.74
N SER A 78 0.38 0.97 5.86
CA SER A 78 -0.60 2.02 6.11
C SER A 78 -1.55 2.24 4.92
N PHE A 79 -1.08 1.98 3.70
CA PHE A 79 -1.90 1.97 2.49
C PHE A 79 -2.95 0.86 2.55
N PHE A 80 -2.53 -0.41 2.72
CA PHE A 80 -3.47 -1.52 2.77
C PHE A 80 -4.46 -1.42 3.94
N HIS A 81 -4.01 -0.98 5.10
CA HIS A 81 -4.89 -0.71 6.23
C HIS A 81 -5.97 0.35 5.89
N CYS A 82 -5.60 1.39 5.12
CA CYS A 82 -6.57 2.38 4.66
C CYS A 82 -7.57 1.79 3.65
N LEU A 83 -7.15 0.82 2.83
CA LEU A 83 -8.03 0.14 1.88
C LEU A 83 -9.02 -0.77 2.57
N GLU A 84 -8.55 -1.56 3.53
CA GLU A 84 -9.40 -2.40 4.38
C GLU A 84 -10.46 -1.53 5.07
N PHE A 85 -10.05 -0.44 5.73
CA PHE A 85 -10.98 0.47 6.39
C PHE A 85 -11.99 1.11 5.42
N SER A 86 -11.52 1.54 4.24
CA SER A 86 -12.40 2.13 3.21
C SER A 86 -13.39 1.11 2.65
N ASN A 87 -12.98 -0.14 2.48
CA ASN A 87 -13.85 -1.24 2.08
C ASN A 87 -14.85 -1.59 3.19
N SER A 88 -14.43 -1.63 4.46
CA SER A 88 -15.35 -1.87 5.58
C SER A 88 -16.42 -0.79 5.70
N ARG A 89 -16.12 0.48 5.36
CA ARG A 89 -17.15 1.54 5.28
C ARG A 89 -18.11 1.36 4.10
N LYS A 90 -17.72 0.63 3.04
CA LYS A 90 -18.62 0.20 1.97
C LYS A 90 -19.39 -1.08 2.34
N GLN A 91 -18.99 -1.76 3.41
CA GLN A 91 -19.45 -3.09 3.83
C GLN A 91 -20.40 -3.05 5.03
N CYS A 92 -21.17 -1.97 5.20
CA CYS A 92 -22.48 -2.07 5.86
C CYS A 92 -23.50 -2.87 5.02
N CYS A 93 -23.11 -3.35 3.84
CA CYS A 93 -23.72 -4.47 3.16
C CYS A 93 -22.63 -5.49 2.74
N SER A 94 -22.82 -6.75 3.13
CA SER A 94 -22.13 -8.00 2.73
C SER A 94 -20.65 -8.24 3.10
N SER A 95 -20.44 -8.98 4.19
CA SER A 95 -19.22 -9.71 4.62
C SER A 95 -18.36 -10.34 3.51
N SER A 96 -17.02 -10.27 3.62
CA SER A 96 -16.11 -11.41 3.36
C SER A 96 -14.64 -11.09 3.68
N LYS A 97 -13.91 -12.18 3.86
CA LYS A 97 -12.60 -12.43 4.46
C LYS A 97 -11.43 -12.03 3.54
N ASN A 98 -10.41 -11.38 4.09
CA ASN A 98 -8.99 -11.54 3.71
C ASN A 98 -8.11 -10.64 4.59
N CYS A 99 -7.58 -11.16 5.68
CA CYS A 99 -6.64 -10.43 6.54
C CYS A 99 -5.44 -11.32 6.87
N ASN A 100 -4.49 -11.41 5.94
CA ASN A 100 -3.14 -11.97 6.18
C ASN A 100 -2.02 -10.94 5.91
N ILE A 101 -2.33 -9.73 5.44
CA ILE A 101 -1.33 -8.68 5.19
C ILE A 101 -0.68 -8.20 6.51
N ARG A 102 -1.38 -8.35 7.64
CA ARG A 102 -0.93 -7.88 8.96
C ARG A 102 0.29 -8.63 9.52
N LEU A 103 0.58 -9.85 9.04
CA LEU A 103 1.75 -10.62 9.48
C LEU A 103 3.02 -10.35 8.65
N LEU A 104 2.88 -9.84 7.42
CA LEU A 104 3.99 -9.67 6.48
C LEU A 104 4.60 -8.27 6.55
N LEU A 105 3.80 -7.22 6.77
CA LEU A 105 4.23 -5.82 6.83
C LEU A 105 4.10 -5.22 8.24
#